data_AF-A0AAV2P9L1-F1
#
_entry.id   AF-A0AAV2P9L1-F1
#
_cell.length_a   1.000
_cell.length_b   1.000
_cell.length_c   1.000
_cell.angle_alpha   90.00
_cell.angle_beta   90.00
_cell.angle_gamma   90.00
#
_symmetry.space_group_name_H-M   'P 1'
#
loop_
_entity.id
_entity.type
_entity.pdbx_description
1 polymer ?
#
loop_
_entity_poly.entity_id
_entity_poly.type
_entity_poly.pdbx_seq_one_letter_code
_entity_poly.pdbx_strand_id
1 'polypeptide(L)'
;MDEVWFHLSNQLETLQVQASVAAQQAQQSCMTWLAQLHQFILQLCDEQYTQHAKNIVLHMAASVQRGWQEVQFQYYNVQWNTVDFYRQLRTMWTNKTSRREAIYCLTGIAIGTVIGYYIGVHWKSSSHHMHHIKAIACHHYYGIEGVLMIDDVEMPTIKKSNDLLIQVKAASLNVVDTKICSGYSRIYRRLLNSGKQKELPVTLGRDCAGIIVDIGQGVINFDIGDEVFLAVPSWASGTMAEYIIVPETQVARRPKSCNFEASASLPYNGCLAWDALVNRSVIKEGNAKGKRVLIYGGSTPIGCILTQLVKLWGGYVVTICRIGTEPVMKALGADKVIIINEIDIEKELELHDKYDAIFYTDNQSFQEHILKRYLLPHGSYVSTIPEQLRSDSLGFICGSIFAGCVRIKLLVQYMFGFNMHQWKEGAKLNVAYLRALCELTDAYQLQTVVDRVYAPYNIERALLHVLDPNSIGSTIITFQ
;
A
#
# COMPACT_ATOMS: atom_id res chain seq x y z
N MET A 1 -64.99 12.96 28.37
CA MET A 1 -63.80 13.58 27.75
C MET A 1 -62.92 14.30 28.77
N ASP A 2 -63.45 14.70 29.92
CA ASP A 2 -62.70 15.50 30.91
C ASP A 2 -61.76 14.67 31.80
N GLU A 3 -62.09 13.41 32.10
CA GLU A 3 -61.20 12.50 32.86
C GLU A 3 -59.90 12.16 32.13
N VAL A 4 -59.97 11.99 30.80
CA VAL A 4 -58.81 11.67 29.97
C VAL A 4 -57.89 12.89 29.87
N TRP A 5 -58.45 14.10 29.78
CA TRP A 5 -57.70 15.35 29.76
C TRP A 5 -57.06 15.64 31.12
N PHE A 6 -57.75 15.33 32.22
CA PHE A 6 -57.23 15.47 33.57
C PHE A 6 -56.06 14.49 33.82
N HIS A 7 -56.18 13.22 33.41
CA HIS A 7 -55.08 12.26 33.52
C HIS A 7 -53.89 12.59 32.61
N LEU A 8 -54.13 13.13 31.41
CA LEU A 8 -53.06 13.59 30.50
C LEU A 8 -52.32 14.82 31.05
N SER A 9 -53.04 15.78 31.62
CA SER A 9 -52.45 16.96 32.27
C SER A 9 -51.58 16.54 33.45
N ASN A 10 -52.07 15.62 34.28
CA ASN A 10 -51.35 15.14 35.45
C ASN A 10 -50.12 14.28 35.06
N GLN A 11 -50.19 13.55 33.94
CA GLN A 11 -49.04 12.83 33.38
C GLN A 11 -48.01 13.74 32.71
N LEU A 12 -48.44 14.85 32.10
CA LEU A 12 -47.54 15.86 31.54
C LEU A 12 -46.82 16.66 32.64
N GLU A 13 -47.52 17.00 33.72
CA GLU A 13 -46.92 17.66 34.87
C GLU A 13 -45.90 16.74 35.57
N THR A 14 -46.22 15.46 35.74
CA THR A 14 -45.26 14.49 36.31
C THR A 14 -44.03 14.28 35.43
N LEU A 15 -44.17 14.26 34.09
CA LEU A 15 -43.04 14.21 33.17
C LEU A 15 -42.20 15.49 33.18
N GLN A 16 -42.83 16.66 33.27
CA GLN A 16 -42.12 17.94 33.38
C GLN A 16 -41.36 18.06 34.71
N VAL A 17 -41.94 17.54 35.79
CA VAL A 17 -41.27 17.47 37.10
C VAL A 17 -40.10 16.47 37.04
N GLN A 18 -40.26 15.30 36.43
CA GLN A 18 -39.17 14.33 36.28
C GLN A 18 -38.02 14.86 35.40
N ALA A 19 -38.34 15.55 34.31
CA ALA A 19 -37.34 16.15 33.43
C ALA A 19 -36.57 17.30 34.10
N SER A 20 -37.26 18.13 34.89
CA SER A 20 -36.62 19.22 35.63
C SER A 20 -35.75 18.71 36.78
N VAL A 21 -36.19 17.67 37.49
CA VAL A 21 -35.38 16.99 38.53
C VAL A 21 -34.15 16.31 37.92
N ALA A 22 -34.28 15.65 36.76
CA ALA A 22 -33.15 15.04 36.05
C ALA A 22 -32.15 16.10 35.55
N ALA A 23 -32.64 17.24 35.04
CA ALA A 23 -31.80 18.35 34.63
C ALA A 23 -31.07 18.99 35.82
N GLN A 24 -31.75 19.15 36.97
CA GLN A 24 -31.11 19.62 38.21
C GLN A 24 -30.07 18.63 38.73
N GLN A 25 -30.35 17.32 38.72
CA GLN A 25 -29.36 16.31 39.12
C GLN A 25 -28.14 16.28 38.19
N ALA A 26 -28.34 16.42 36.89
CA ALA A 26 -27.26 16.50 35.91
C ALA A 26 -26.42 17.77 36.12
N GLN A 27 -27.07 18.91 36.35
CA GLN A 27 -26.40 20.17 36.64
C GLN A 27 -25.62 20.11 37.96
N GLN A 28 -26.21 19.53 39.01
CA GLN A 28 -25.57 19.37 40.30
C GLN A 28 -24.39 18.41 40.25
N SER A 29 -24.49 17.33 39.46
CA SER A 29 -23.41 16.39 39.19
C SER A 29 -22.27 17.03 38.37
N CYS A 30 -22.61 17.90 37.43
CA CYS A 30 -21.63 18.64 36.63
C CYS A 30 -20.89 19.68 37.49
N MET A 31 -21.61 20.37 38.39
CA MET A 31 -21.02 21.34 39.31
C MET A 31 -20.13 20.68 40.36
N THR A 32 -20.49 19.51 40.90
CA THR A 32 -19.59 18.74 41.77
C THR A 32 -18.37 18.24 41.03
N TRP A 33 -18.52 17.82 39.77
CA TRP A 33 -17.39 17.48 38.91
C TRP A 33 -16.44 18.65 38.70
N LEU A 34 -16.98 19.82 38.35
CA LEU A 34 -16.19 21.04 38.15
C LEU A 34 -15.50 21.50 39.43
N ALA A 35 -16.16 21.38 40.58
CA ALA A 35 -15.56 21.71 41.88
C ALA A 35 -14.43 20.73 42.27
N GLN A 36 -14.61 19.43 42.02
CA GLN A 36 -13.57 18.42 42.23
C GLN A 36 -12.38 18.63 41.29
N LEU A 37 -12.66 19.00 40.03
CA LEU A 37 -11.63 19.29 39.02
C LEU A 37 -10.86 20.57 39.39
N HIS A 38 -11.53 21.59 39.94
CA HIS A 38 -10.89 22.80 40.43
C HIS A 38 -10.01 22.53 41.67
N GLN A 39 -10.49 21.75 42.65
CA GLN A 39 -9.65 21.33 43.79
C GLN A 39 -8.46 20.48 43.35
N PHE A 40 -8.64 19.65 42.32
CA PHE A 40 -7.58 18.84 41.72
C PHE A 40 -6.52 19.68 41.00
N ILE A 41 -6.92 20.73 40.28
CA ILE A 41 -5.98 21.69 39.65
C ILE A 41 -5.17 22.43 40.72
N LEU A 42 -5.80 22.81 41.83
CA LEU A 42 -5.10 23.45 42.96
C LEU A 42 -4.13 22.50 43.66
N GLN A 43 -4.43 21.20 43.72
CA GLN A 43 -3.53 20.18 44.27
C GLN A 43 -2.39 19.79 43.32
N LEU A 44 -2.55 19.96 42.01
CA LEU A 44 -1.49 19.74 41.01
C LEU A 44 -0.42 20.83 41.00
N CYS A 45 -0.70 22.00 41.60
CA CYS A 45 0.27 23.08 41.72
C CYS A 45 1.29 22.88 42.86
N ASP A 46 1.18 21.83 43.67
CA ASP A 46 2.16 21.52 44.72
C ASP A 46 3.09 20.38 44.28
N GLU A 47 4.40 20.66 44.27
CA GLU A 47 5.46 19.82 43.71
C GLU A 47 5.80 18.61 44.59
N GLN A 48 5.00 17.54 44.52
CA GLN A 48 5.44 16.16 44.82
C GLN A 48 4.24 15.24 44.61
N TYR A 49 4.31 14.20 43.76
CA TYR A 49 3.54 12.92 43.80
C TYR A 49 3.29 12.31 42.40
N THR A 50 4.35 11.84 41.75
CA THR A 50 4.26 11.13 40.45
C THR A 50 3.72 9.68 40.55
N GLN A 51 3.61 9.08 41.74
CA GLN A 51 3.02 7.74 41.91
C GLN A 51 1.51 7.75 42.18
N HIS A 52 0.94 8.81 42.77
CA HIS A 52 -0.49 8.87 43.05
C HIS A 52 -1.32 9.12 41.77
N ALA A 53 -0.77 9.90 40.84
CA ALA A 53 -1.37 10.14 39.52
C ALA A 53 -1.63 8.83 38.73
N LYS A 54 -0.75 7.84 38.85
CA LYS A 54 -0.87 6.56 38.12
C LYS A 54 -2.04 5.71 38.63
N ASN A 55 -2.28 5.70 39.94
CA ASN A 55 -3.41 5.00 40.56
C ASN A 55 -4.75 5.71 40.29
N ILE A 56 -4.74 7.04 40.14
CA ILE A 56 -5.94 7.82 39.84
C ILE A 56 -6.39 7.62 38.39
N VAL A 57 -5.46 7.54 37.43
CA VAL A 57 -5.77 7.24 36.01
C VAL A 57 -6.41 5.86 35.85
N LEU A 58 -5.95 4.86 36.62
CA LEU A 58 -6.55 3.52 36.63
C LEU A 58 -7.98 3.52 37.20
N HIS A 59 -8.24 4.31 38.24
CA HIS A 59 -9.58 4.47 38.79
C HIS A 59 -10.55 5.23 37.87
N MET A 60 -10.05 6.22 37.10
CA MET A 60 -10.83 6.89 36.07
C MET A 60 -11.20 5.94 34.92
N ALA A 61 -10.24 5.14 34.43
CA ALA A 61 -10.51 4.14 33.38
C ALA A 61 -11.60 3.12 33.81
N ALA A 62 -11.53 2.64 35.05
CA ALA A 62 -12.53 1.71 35.61
C ALA A 62 -13.92 2.34 35.82
N SER A 63 -13.99 3.66 36.01
CA SER A 63 -15.26 4.37 36.22
C SER A 63 -15.93 4.74 34.89
N VAL A 64 -15.13 5.10 33.88
CA VAL A 64 -15.60 5.29 32.49
C VAL A 64 -16.13 3.97 31.93
N GLN A 65 -15.45 2.84 32.21
CA GLN A 65 -15.90 1.53 31.76
C GLN A 65 -17.23 1.10 32.38
N ARG A 66 -17.48 1.42 33.66
CA ARG A 66 -18.78 1.17 34.32
C ARG A 66 -19.88 2.08 33.79
N GLY A 67 -19.59 3.36 33.57
CA GLY A 67 -20.53 4.29 32.95
C GLY A 67 -20.93 3.87 31.54
N TRP A 68 -19.97 3.33 30.77
CA TRP A 68 -20.23 2.82 29.43
C TRP A 68 -21.16 1.59 29.42
N GLN A 69 -21.00 0.69 30.40
CA GLN A 69 -21.86 -0.49 30.53
C GLN A 69 -23.30 -0.10 30.92
N GLU A 70 -23.47 0.91 31.77
CA GLU A 70 -24.78 1.42 32.18
C GLU A 70 -25.51 2.09 31.00
N VAL A 71 -24.78 2.88 30.20
CA VAL A 71 -25.33 3.54 28.99
C VAL A 71 -25.71 2.50 27.93
N GLN A 72 -24.91 1.45 27.75
CA GLN A 72 -25.26 0.35 26.84
C GLN A 72 -26.51 -0.41 27.31
N PHE A 73 -26.63 -0.67 28.61
CA PHE A 73 -27.80 -1.34 29.18
C PHE A 73 -29.09 -0.51 29.00
N GLN A 74 -29.01 0.80 29.21
CA GLN A 74 -30.11 1.74 28.97
C GLN A 74 -30.46 1.80 27.47
N TYR A 75 -29.47 1.83 26.57
CA TYR A 75 -29.69 1.90 25.13
C TYR A 75 -30.38 0.65 24.55
N TYR A 76 -30.02 -0.54 25.03
CA TYR A 76 -30.60 -1.80 24.54
C TYR A 76 -32.02 -2.09 25.06
N ASN A 77 -32.43 -1.49 26.18
CA ASN A 77 -33.74 -1.73 26.80
C ASN A 77 -34.82 -0.70 26.43
N VAL A 78 -34.47 0.38 25.73
CA VAL A 78 -35.46 1.36 25.25
C VAL A 78 -36.12 0.83 23.98
N GLN A 79 -37.38 0.41 24.08
CA GLN A 79 -38.19 0.07 22.92
C GLN A 79 -38.62 1.34 22.17
N TRP A 80 -38.00 1.60 21.02
CA TRP A 80 -38.33 2.74 20.17
C TRP A 80 -39.61 2.47 19.36
N ASN A 81 -40.70 3.16 19.70
CA ASN A 81 -41.91 3.17 18.88
C ASN A 81 -41.79 4.23 17.77
N THR A 82 -41.41 3.80 16.57
CA THR A 82 -41.16 4.69 15.41
C THR A 82 -42.38 5.51 15.01
N VAL A 83 -43.59 5.04 15.31
CA VAL A 83 -44.85 5.75 15.01
C VAL A 83 -45.05 6.97 15.90
N ASP A 84 -44.63 6.92 17.18
CA ASP A 84 -44.73 8.07 18.09
C ASP A 84 -43.69 9.14 17.80
N PHE A 85 -42.49 8.74 17.36
CA PHE A 85 -41.45 9.68 16.93
C PHE A 85 -41.90 10.51 15.71
N TYR A 86 -42.50 9.88 14.70
CA TYR A 86 -43.06 10.59 13.55
C TYR A 86 -44.28 11.46 13.91
N ARG A 87 -45.06 11.08 14.94
CA ARG A 87 -46.17 11.88 15.45
C ARG A 87 -45.68 13.13 16.18
N GLN A 88 -44.59 13.03 16.94
CA GLN A 88 -43.94 14.15 17.64
C GLN A 88 -43.25 15.13 16.67
N LEU A 89 -42.63 14.63 15.60
CA LEU A 89 -42.09 15.48 14.52
C LEU A 89 -43.19 16.28 13.81
N ARG A 90 -44.39 15.69 13.67
CA ARG A 90 -45.55 16.36 13.06
C ARG A 90 -46.13 17.45 13.97
N THR A 91 -46.10 17.29 15.29
CA THR A 91 -46.58 18.30 16.25
C THR A 91 -45.62 19.47 16.44
N MET A 92 -44.30 19.26 16.27
CA MET A 92 -43.33 20.37 16.19
C MET A 92 -43.61 21.31 15.00
N TRP A 93 -44.14 20.78 13.89
CA TRP A 93 -44.41 21.57 12.69
C TRP A 93 -45.75 22.33 12.73
N THR A 94 -46.68 21.95 13.61
CA THR A 94 -47.99 22.62 13.76
C THR A 94 -47.99 23.77 14.76
N ASN A 95 -47.04 23.81 15.70
CA ASN A 95 -46.97 24.84 16.73
C ASN A 95 -46.13 26.06 16.29
N LYS A 96 -46.73 27.26 16.26
CA LYS A 96 -46.11 28.48 15.68
C LYS A 96 -44.79 28.91 16.36
N THR A 97 -44.63 28.65 17.65
CA THR A 97 -43.43 28.96 18.44
C THR A 97 -42.29 27.96 18.18
N SER A 98 -42.58 26.65 18.23
CA SER A 98 -41.62 25.58 17.93
C SER A 98 -41.06 25.65 16.50
N ARG A 99 -41.88 26.06 15.53
CA ARG A 99 -41.45 26.23 14.13
C ARG A 99 -40.41 27.36 13.96
N ARG A 100 -40.50 28.43 14.74
CA ARG A 100 -39.52 29.53 14.68
C ARG A 100 -38.16 29.09 15.24
N GLU A 101 -38.17 28.39 16.36
CA GLU A 101 -36.95 27.86 16.99
C GLU A 101 -36.25 26.82 16.11
N ALA A 102 -37.00 25.93 15.46
CA ALA A 102 -36.46 24.99 14.49
C ALA A 102 -35.82 25.70 13.28
N ILE A 103 -36.43 26.79 12.79
CA ILE A 103 -35.87 27.60 11.69
C ILE A 103 -34.60 28.32 12.14
N TYR A 104 -34.53 28.85 13.36
CA TYR A 104 -33.30 29.47 13.89
C TYR A 104 -32.17 28.45 14.05
N CYS A 105 -32.47 27.24 14.50
CA CYS A 105 -31.47 26.17 14.59
C CYS A 105 -30.95 25.75 13.20
N LEU A 106 -31.85 25.55 12.23
CA LEU A 106 -31.48 25.18 10.87
C LEU A 106 -30.69 26.28 10.14
N THR A 107 -31.04 27.55 10.36
CA THR A 107 -30.30 28.68 9.80
C THR A 107 -28.91 28.82 10.44
N GLY A 108 -28.78 28.59 11.75
CA GLY A 108 -27.48 28.55 12.43
C GLY A 108 -26.56 27.46 11.87
N ILE A 109 -27.09 26.25 11.64
CA ILE A 109 -26.33 25.15 11.03
C ILE A 109 -25.92 25.50 9.59
N ALA A 110 -26.83 26.09 8.80
CA ALA A 110 -26.53 26.49 7.43
C ALA A 110 -25.45 27.58 7.37
N ILE A 111 -25.51 28.59 8.25
CA ILE A 111 -24.50 29.65 8.32
C ILE A 111 -23.16 29.10 8.79
N GLY A 112 -23.14 28.28 9.85
CA GLY A 112 -21.92 27.66 10.37
C GLY A 112 -21.22 26.75 9.36
N THR A 113 -21.99 25.98 8.57
CA THR A 113 -21.44 25.13 7.50
C THR A 113 -20.89 25.94 6.33
N VAL A 114 -21.56 27.03 5.93
CA VAL A 114 -21.05 27.93 4.88
C VAL A 114 -19.77 28.66 5.33
N ILE A 115 -19.73 29.17 6.57
CA ILE A 115 -18.53 29.82 7.12
C ILE A 115 -17.39 28.81 7.25
N GLY A 116 -17.66 27.62 7.79
CA GLY A 116 -16.66 26.56 7.92
C GLY A 116 -16.12 26.09 6.57
N TYR A 117 -16.98 25.96 5.56
CA TYR A 117 -16.58 25.65 4.19
C TYR A 117 -15.74 26.76 3.57
N TYR A 118 -16.13 28.04 3.74
CA TYR A 118 -15.39 29.18 3.23
C TYR A 118 -13.99 29.29 3.86
N ILE A 119 -13.90 29.16 5.19
CA ILE A 119 -12.62 29.13 5.91
C ILE A 119 -11.78 27.93 5.42
N GLY A 120 -12.36 26.74 5.29
CA GLY A 120 -11.65 25.54 4.85
C GLY A 120 -11.14 25.62 3.41
N VAL A 121 -11.88 26.25 2.50
CA VAL A 121 -11.48 26.43 1.10
C VAL A 121 -10.45 27.56 0.94
N HIS A 122 -10.52 28.60 1.78
CA HIS A 122 -9.59 29.73 1.75
C HIS A 122 -8.41 29.60 2.71
N TRP A 123 -8.31 28.50 3.47
CA TRP A 123 -7.14 28.19 4.30
C TRP A 123 -5.94 27.87 3.39
N LYS A 124 -5.22 28.91 2.98
CA LYS A 124 -3.97 28.78 2.24
C LYS A 124 -2.93 28.09 3.12
N SER A 125 -2.56 26.87 2.72
CA SER A 125 -1.29 26.28 3.13
C SER A 125 -0.17 27.22 2.69
N SER A 126 0.79 27.50 3.58
CA SER A 126 1.98 28.30 3.27
C SER A 126 2.62 27.80 1.97
N SER A 127 2.82 28.71 1.02
CA SER A 127 3.60 28.43 -0.19
C SER A 127 5.07 28.33 0.22
N HIS A 128 5.55 27.12 0.41
CA HIS A 128 6.99 26.87 0.36
C HIS A 128 7.47 27.17 -1.07
N HIS A 129 8.68 27.71 -1.20
CA HIS A 129 9.34 27.79 -2.50
C HIS A 129 9.38 26.38 -3.10
N MET A 130 8.67 26.19 -4.20
CA MET A 130 8.54 24.88 -4.82
C MET A 130 9.76 24.63 -5.69
N HIS A 131 10.57 23.67 -5.27
CA HIS A 131 11.57 23.08 -6.14
C HIS A 131 10.85 22.14 -7.10
N HIS A 132 11.20 22.25 -8.38
CA HIS A 132 10.71 21.36 -9.41
C HIS A 132 11.81 20.35 -9.72
N ILE A 133 11.38 19.12 -9.97
CA ILE A 133 12.25 17.96 -10.13
C ILE A 133 11.92 17.24 -11.43
N LYS A 134 12.89 16.46 -11.90
CA LYS A 134 12.71 15.61 -13.08
C LYS A 134 12.03 14.31 -12.69
N ALA A 135 11.11 13.86 -13.53
CA ALA A 135 10.50 12.55 -13.42
C ALA A 135 10.16 11.96 -14.79
N ILE A 136 10.16 10.63 -14.88
CA ILE A 136 9.69 9.91 -16.05
C ILE A 136 8.25 9.47 -15.79
N ALA A 137 7.34 9.95 -16.63
CA ALA A 137 5.93 9.69 -16.43
C ALA A 137 5.19 9.39 -17.73
N CYS A 138 4.13 8.58 -17.58
CA CYS A 138 3.18 8.28 -18.63
C CYS A 138 2.04 9.32 -18.61
N HIS A 139 1.85 10.04 -19.70
CA HIS A 139 0.80 11.07 -19.86
C HIS A 139 -0.50 10.53 -20.44
N HIS A 140 -0.41 9.46 -21.23
CA HIS A 140 -1.54 8.82 -21.89
C HIS A 140 -1.35 7.31 -21.92
N TYR A 141 -2.45 6.57 -21.78
CA TYR A 141 -2.43 5.11 -21.84
C TYR A 141 -2.39 4.56 -23.28
N TYR A 142 -1.42 5.02 -24.08
CA TYR A 142 -1.18 4.57 -25.46
C TYR A 142 0.02 3.63 -25.57
N GLY A 143 0.44 3.03 -24.45
CA GLY A 143 1.67 2.24 -24.39
C GLY A 143 2.90 3.13 -24.24
N ILE A 144 4.05 2.61 -24.66
CA ILE A 144 5.36 3.24 -24.41
C ILE A 144 5.51 4.62 -25.07
N GLU A 145 4.74 4.92 -26.12
CA GLU A 145 4.71 6.23 -26.79
C GLU A 145 4.14 7.34 -25.90
N GLY A 146 3.36 6.99 -24.88
CA GLY A 146 2.79 7.94 -23.92
C GLY A 146 3.77 8.38 -22.83
N VAL A 147 5.03 7.94 -22.87
CA VAL A 147 6.04 8.18 -21.81
C VAL A 147 6.96 9.32 -22.19
N LEU A 148 7.11 10.28 -21.29
CA LEU A 148 8.01 11.42 -21.43
C LEU A 148 8.77 11.67 -20.14
N MET A 149 9.91 12.33 -20.28
CA MET A 149 10.62 12.93 -19.15
C MET A 149 10.06 14.34 -18.93
N ILE A 150 9.56 14.59 -17.73
CA ILE A 150 9.00 15.86 -17.28
C ILE A 150 10.04 16.54 -16.40
N ASP A 151 10.43 17.77 -16.74
CA ASP A 151 11.40 18.55 -15.98
C ASP A 151 10.79 19.36 -14.82
N ASP A 152 9.46 19.47 -14.77
CA ASP A 152 8.73 20.41 -13.92
C ASP A 152 7.75 19.71 -12.96
N VAL A 153 8.15 18.60 -12.33
CA VAL A 153 7.33 17.90 -11.34
C VAL A 153 7.53 18.52 -9.96
N GLU A 154 6.44 18.76 -9.22
CA GLU A 154 6.52 19.28 -7.85
C GLU A 154 7.35 18.33 -6.96
N MET A 155 8.37 18.85 -6.29
CA MET A 155 9.17 18.07 -5.34
C MET A 155 8.26 17.58 -4.20
N PRO A 156 8.28 16.27 -3.89
CA PRO A 156 7.48 15.74 -2.81
C PRO A 156 8.03 16.24 -1.45
N THR A 157 7.13 16.59 -0.53
CA THR A 157 7.45 17.03 0.84
C THR A 157 6.88 16.06 1.86
N ILE A 158 7.58 15.87 2.98
CA ILE A 158 7.20 14.94 4.06
C ILE A 158 5.79 15.25 4.56
N LYS A 159 4.91 14.26 4.55
CA LYS A 159 3.49 14.43 4.95
C LYS A 159 3.17 13.73 6.25
N LYS A 160 3.85 12.62 6.56
CA LYS A 160 3.63 11.80 7.75
C LYS A 160 4.89 11.74 8.60
N SER A 161 4.70 11.46 9.89
CA SER A 161 5.81 11.34 10.84
C SER A 161 6.76 10.18 10.51
N ASN A 162 6.30 9.15 9.81
CA ASN A 162 7.11 7.98 9.45
C ASN A 162 7.59 7.99 8.00
N ASP A 163 7.43 9.10 7.28
CA ASP A 163 7.88 9.25 5.89
C ASP A 163 9.40 9.49 5.84
N LEU A 164 10.03 8.97 4.79
CA LEU A 164 11.41 9.25 4.38
C LEU A 164 11.37 9.95 3.03
N LEU A 165 12.15 11.01 2.87
CA LEU A 165 12.44 11.61 1.57
C LEU A 165 13.78 11.07 1.06
N ILE A 166 13.75 10.44 -0.09
CA ILE A 166 14.90 9.75 -0.68
C ILE A 166 15.26 10.44 -1.99
N GLN A 167 16.51 10.86 -2.13
CA GLN A 167 17.10 11.24 -3.41
C GLN A 167 17.43 9.97 -4.18
N VAL A 168 16.74 9.75 -5.29
CA VAL A 168 16.92 8.57 -6.14
C VAL A 168 18.22 8.73 -6.92
N LYS A 169 19.08 7.71 -6.87
CA LYS A 169 20.32 7.64 -7.66
C LYS A 169 20.16 6.73 -8.87
N ALA A 170 19.47 5.60 -8.69
CA ALA A 170 19.14 4.69 -9.76
C ALA A 170 17.75 4.07 -9.56
N ALA A 171 17.02 3.83 -10.63
CA ALA A 171 15.72 3.17 -10.64
C ALA A 171 15.69 2.10 -11.74
N SER A 172 15.05 0.95 -11.50
CA SER A 172 14.94 -0.08 -12.52
C SER A 172 13.65 0.06 -13.34
N LEU A 173 13.76 -0.30 -14.62
CA LEU A 173 12.65 -0.36 -15.55
C LEU A 173 12.24 -1.83 -15.73
N ASN A 174 10.96 -2.11 -15.50
CA ASN A 174 10.41 -3.46 -15.51
C ASN A 174 9.31 -3.61 -16.57
N VAL A 175 9.01 -4.85 -16.96
CA VAL A 175 7.92 -5.16 -17.91
C VAL A 175 6.56 -4.66 -17.39
N VAL A 176 6.35 -4.58 -16.07
CA VAL A 176 5.11 -4.02 -15.52
C VAL A 176 4.96 -2.53 -15.83
N ASP A 177 6.06 -1.78 -15.98
CA ASP A 177 6.02 -0.35 -16.30
C ASP A 177 5.43 -0.14 -17.70
N THR A 178 5.78 -0.99 -18.68
CA THR A 178 5.17 -0.93 -20.03
C THR A 178 3.69 -1.26 -20.00
N LYS A 179 3.27 -2.22 -19.16
CA LYS A 179 1.85 -2.53 -18.93
C LYS A 179 1.12 -1.37 -18.25
N ILE A 180 1.75 -0.67 -17.30
CA ILE A 180 1.20 0.54 -16.67
C ILE A 180 0.92 1.61 -17.74
N CYS A 181 1.82 1.76 -18.71
CA CYS A 181 1.61 2.66 -19.86
C CYS A 181 0.45 2.25 -20.76
N SER A 182 -0.05 1.01 -20.67
CA SER A 182 -1.27 0.54 -21.34
C SER A 182 -2.49 0.51 -20.42
N GLY A 183 -2.43 1.15 -19.24
CA GLY A 183 -3.56 1.25 -18.31
C GLY A 183 -3.63 0.18 -17.23
N TYR A 184 -2.61 -0.68 -17.10
CA TYR A 184 -2.54 -1.68 -16.04
C TYR A 184 -2.59 -1.04 -14.64
N SER A 185 -3.44 -1.56 -13.77
CA SER A 185 -3.63 -1.13 -12.38
C SER A 185 -4.24 0.28 -12.23
N ARG A 186 -4.82 0.86 -13.31
CA ARG A 186 -5.39 2.22 -13.25
C ARG A 186 -6.51 2.34 -12.22
N ILE A 187 -7.35 1.30 -12.09
CA ILE A 187 -8.47 1.34 -11.15
C ILE A 187 -7.97 1.25 -9.71
N TYR A 188 -6.95 0.43 -9.43
CA TYR A 188 -6.33 0.43 -8.10
C TYR A 188 -5.61 1.74 -7.81
N ARG A 189 -4.87 2.33 -8.76
CA ARG A 189 -4.28 3.67 -8.58
C ARG A 189 -5.34 4.68 -8.16
N ARG A 190 -6.47 4.74 -8.88
CA ARG A 190 -7.57 5.66 -8.59
C ARG A 190 -8.23 5.43 -7.22
N LEU A 191 -8.29 4.18 -6.76
CA LEU A 191 -8.96 3.81 -5.50
C LEU A 191 -8.05 3.90 -4.27
N LEU A 192 -6.77 3.56 -4.42
CA LEU A 192 -5.81 3.43 -3.32
C LEU A 192 -4.97 4.69 -3.11
N ASN A 193 -4.74 5.49 -4.16
CA ASN A 193 -4.08 6.77 -4.01
C ASN A 193 -5.12 7.82 -3.61
N SER A 194 -4.78 8.61 -2.58
CA SER A 194 -5.67 9.64 -2.04
C SER A 194 -6.15 10.58 -3.16
N GLY A 195 -7.43 10.96 -3.13
CA GLY A 195 -8.19 11.58 -4.22
C GLY A 195 -7.71 12.94 -4.74
N LYS A 196 -6.51 13.40 -4.36
CA LYS A 196 -5.82 14.55 -4.96
C LYS A 196 -4.86 14.17 -6.09
N GLN A 197 -4.41 12.92 -6.19
CA GLN A 197 -3.58 12.50 -7.33
C GLN A 197 -4.46 12.23 -8.54
N LYS A 198 -4.24 12.98 -9.62
CA LYS A 198 -4.87 12.74 -10.93
C LYS A 198 -4.48 11.35 -11.43
N GLU A 199 -5.33 10.74 -12.25
CA GLU A 199 -5.06 9.43 -12.85
C GLU A 199 -3.84 9.44 -13.78
N LEU A 200 -3.54 10.60 -14.38
CA LEU A 200 -2.40 10.90 -15.24
C LEU A 200 -1.90 12.33 -14.91
N PRO A 201 -0.59 12.61 -15.06
CA PRO A 201 0.46 11.69 -15.46
C PRO A 201 0.82 10.69 -14.34
N VAL A 202 1.33 9.50 -14.71
CA VAL A 202 1.77 8.46 -13.77
C VAL A 202 3.28 8.31 -13.84
N THR A 203 3.98 8.61 -12.75
CA THR A 203 5.42 8.34 -12.62
C THR A 203 5.69 6.83 -12.69
N LEU A 204 6.65 6.44 -13.53
CA LEU A 204 7.04 5.04 -13.77
C LEU A 204 8.13 4.56 -12.80
N GLY A 205 8.50 3.28 -12.89
CA GLY A 205 9.52 2.63 -12.06
C GLY A 205 8.92 2.04 -10.80
N ARG A 206 9.30 0.80 -10.47
CA ARG A 206 8.78 0.07 -9.29
C ARG A 206 9.82 -0.15 -8.20
N ASP A 207 11.06 0.18 -8.43
CA ASP A 207 12.15 0.09 -7.47
C ASP A 207 13.23 1.12 -7.74
N CYS A 208 13.95 1.47 -6.69
CA CYS A 208 15.10 2.35 -6.76
C CYS A 208 16.09 2.11 -5.64
N ALA A 209 17.30 2.65 -5.83
CA ALA A 209 18.30 2.85 -4.81
C ALA A 209 18.67 4.34 -4.74
N GLY A 210 18.91 4.83 -3.54
CA GLY A 210 19.10 6.25 -3.28
C GLY A 210 19.62 6.55 -1.87
N ILE A 211 19.59 7.82 -1.51
CA ILE A 211 20.10 8.34 -0.24
C ILE A 211 18.97 9.08 0.46
N ILE A 212 18.80 8.84 1.76
CA ILE A 212 17.83 9.59 2.58
C ILE A 212 18.33 11.02 2.74
N VAL A 213 17.50 12.00 2.36
CA VAL A 213 17.82 13.43 2.46
C VAL A 213 17.00 14.17 3.50
N ASP A 214 15.84 13.62 3.90
CA ASP A 214 15.01 14.17 4.97
C ASP A 214 14.16 13.05 5.60
N ILE A 215 13.80 13.21 6.88
CA ILE A 215 13.06 12.21 7.66
C ILE A 215 11.92 12.83 8.47
N GLY A 216 10.81 12.10 8.58
CA GLY A 216 9.71 12.48 9.44
C GLY A 216 10.07 12.35 10.93
N GLN A 217 9.39 13.12 11.78
CA GLN A 217 9.69 13.19 13.23
C GLN A 217 9.54 11.87 14.00
N GLY A 218 8.83 10.88 13.44
CA GLY A 218 8.60 9.57 14.03
C GLY A 218 9.44 8.45 13.43
N VAL A 219 10.38 8.77 12.54
CA VAL A 219 11.35 7.81 12.00
C VAL A 219 12.35 7.44 13.09
N ILE A 220 12.62 6.15 13.25
CA ILE A 220 13.52 5.63 14.28
C ILE A 220 14.59 4.69 13.74
N ASN A 221 14.39 4.11 12.56
CA ASN A 221 15.28 3.06 12.02
C ASN A 221 16.34 3.58 11.04
N PHE A 222 16.26 4.85 10.66
CA PHE A 222 17.03 5.46 9.58
C PHE A 222 17.43 6.88 9.93
N ASP A 223 18.61 7.27 9.43
CA ASP A 223 19.16 8.61 9.55
C ASP A 223 19.31 9.27 8.17
N ILE A 224 19.40 10.61 8.15
CA ILE A 224 19.77 11.35 6.93
C ILE A 224 21.17 10.92 6.50
N GLY A 225 21.34 10.62 5.20
CA GLY A 225 22.58 10.11 4.63
C GLY A 225 22.63 8.59 4.50
N ASP A 226 21.68 7.85 5.09
CA ASP A 226 21.60 6.40 4.90
C ASP A 226 21.34 6.05 3.43
N GLU A 227 22.10 5.09 2.91
CA GLU A 227 21.94 4.57 1.56
C GLU A 227 20.97 3.39 1.56
N VAL A 228 19.92 3.51 0.75
CA VAL A 228 18.76 2.64 0.82
C VAL A 228 18.28 2.19 -0.55
N PHE A 229 17.49 1.13 -0.55
CA PHE A 229 16.74 0.65 -1.70
C PHE A 229 15.33 0.24 -1.31
N LEU A 230 14.41 0.24 -2.27
CA LEU A 230 13.00 -0.03 -2.01
C LEU A 230 12.27 -0.50 -3.27
N ALA A 231 11.09 -1.09 -3.06
CA ALA A 231 10.15 -1.43 -4.11
C ALA A 231 8.76 -0.89 -3.78
N VAL A 232 8.04 -0.42 -4.79
CA VAL A 232 6.67 0.09 -4.71
C VAL A 232 5.73 -0.72 -5.60
N PRO A 233 4.45 -0.91 -5.20
CA PRO A 233 3.50 -1.67 -6.00
C PRO A 233 3.05 -0.88 -7.26
N SER A 234 2.47 -1.56 -8.25
CA SER A 234 1.99 -0.96 -9.52
C SER A 234 0.92 0.12 -9.34
N TRP A 235 0.21 0.11 -8.21
CA TRP A 235 -0.81 1.09 -7.87
C TRP A 235 -0.26 2.30 -7.11
N ALA A 236 0.99 2.29 -6.65
CA ALA A 236 1.61 3.44 -6.01
C ALA A 236 2.27 4.37 -7.05
N SER A 237 2.61 5.59 -6.63
CA SER A 237 3.50 6.47 -7.41
C SER A 237 4.84 5.77 -7.66
N GLY A 238 5.40 5.96 -8.85
CA GLY A 238 6.65 5.32 -9.25
C GLY A 238 7.92 5.94 -8.69
N THR A 239 9.02 5.24 -8.88
CA THR A 239 10.37 5.57 -8.38
C THR A 239 11.26 6.31 -9.37
N MET A 240 10.87 6.46 -10.64
CA MET A 240 11.63 7.20 -11.64
C MET A 240 11.38 8.70 -11.54
N ALA A 241 11.78 9.29 -10.43
CA ALA A 241 11.86 10.71 -10.20
C ALA A 241 13.11 11.00 -9.36
N GLU A 242 13.64 12.22 -9.41
CA GLU A 242 14.84 12.58 -8.62
C GLU A 242 14.62 12.41 -7.11
N TYR A 243 13.38 12.52 -6.65
CA TYR A 243 13.01 12.32 -5.25
C TYR A 243 11.73 11.50 -5.11
N ILE A 244 11.68 10.67 -4.08
CA ILE A 244 10.48 9.91 -3.70
C ILE A 244 10.24 9.98 -2.20
N ILE A 245 8.97 9.96 -1.80
CA ILE A 245 8.55 9.80 -0.41
C ILE A 245 7.92 8.44 -0.19
N VAL A 246 8.40 7.74 0.82
CA VAL A 246 7.89 6.43 1.24
C VAL A 246 7.96 6.30 2.76
N PRO A 247 7.10 5.48 3.40
CA PRO A 247 7.23 5.22 4.83
C PRO A 247 8.48 4.36 5.12
N GLU A 248 9.09 4.55 6.29
CA GLU A 248 10.27 3.77 6.71
C GLU A 248 10.05 2.24 6.68
N THR A 249 8.79 1.79 6.79
CA THR A 249 8.41 0.38 6.77
C THR A 249 8.49 -0.28 5.39
N GLN A 250 8.81 0.47 4.33
CA GLN A 250 8.99 -0.03 2.96
C GLN A 250 10.45 0.04 2.49
N VAL A 251 11.35 0.51 3.34
CA VAL A 251 12.73 0.79 2.98
C VAL A 251 13.66 -0.19 3.67
N ALA A 252 14.70 -0.58 2.96
CA ALA A 252 15.83 -1.32 3.50
C ALA A 252 17.14 -0.63 3.13
N ARG A 253 18.20 -0.87 3.90
CA ARG A 253 19.55 -0.45 3.51
C ARG A 253 19.98 -1.26 2.29
N ARG A 254 20.65 -0.60 1.35
CA ARG A 254 21.16 -1.27 0.14
C ARG A 254 22.39 -2.12 0.46
N PRO A 255 22.73 -3.12 -0.38
CA PRO A 255 24.00 -3.85 -0.26
C PRO A 255 25.18 -2.90 -0.39
N LYS A 256 26.17 -3.02 0.49
CA LYS A 256 27.40 -2.23 0.45
C LYS A 256 28.37 -2.72 -0.61
N SER A 257 28.27 -4.00 -1.00
CA SER A 257 29.12 -4.62 -2.02
C SER A 257 28.83 -4.12 -3.45
N CYS A 258 27.67 -3.49 -3.67
CA CYS A 258 27.20 -3.04 -4.98
C CYS A 258 27.23 -1.52 -5.14
N ASN A 259 27.17 -1.02 -6.38
CA ASN A 259 26.85 0.38 -6.66
C ASN A 259 25.32 0.62 -6.63
N PHE A 260 24.87 1.86 -6.85
CA PHE A 260 23.44 2.20 -6.84
C PHE A 260 22.69 1.52 -8.00
N GLU A 261 23.31 1.41 -9.18
CA GLU A 261 22.70 0.78 -10.36
C GLU A 261 22.41 -0.70 -10.13
N ALA A 262 23.39 -1.44 -9.61
CA ALA A 262 23.22 -2.83 -9.23
C ALA A 262 22.22 -2.99 -8.08
N SER A 263 22.29 -2.12 -7.07
CA SER A 263 21.35 -2.14 -5.95
C SER A 263 19.91 -1.92 -6.43
N ALA A 264 19.69 -1.03 -7.39
CA ALA A 264 18.36 -0.74 -7.93
C ALA A 264 17.75 -1.90 -8.73
N SER A 265 18.54 -2.87 -9.22
CA SER A 265 18.03 -4.03 -9.98
C SER A 265 17.30 -5.08 -9.14
N LEU A 266 17.54 -5.08 -7.83
CA LEU A 266 17.11 -6.13 -6.92
C LEU A 266 15.70 -5.98 -6.33
N PRO A 267 15.23 -4.80 -5.89
CA PRO A 267 14.13 -4.76 -4.93
C PRO A 267 12.82 -5.32 -5.47
N TYR A 268 12.38 -4.89 -6.65
CA TYR A 268 11.10 -5.32 -7.20
C TYR A 268 11.18 -6.77 -7.70
N ASN A 269 12.16 -7.05 -8.56
CA ASN A 269 12.33 -8.37 -9.17
C ASN A 269 12.70 -9.44 -8.14
N GLY A 270 13.49 -9.08 -7.14
CA GLY A 270 13.88 -9.96 -6.04
C GLY A 270 12.70 -10.27 -5.12
N CYS A 271 11.85 -9.29 -4.78
CA CYS A 271 10.62 -9.57 -4.04
C CYS A 271 9.70 -10.54 -4.79
N LEU A 272 9.56 -10.37 -6.11
CA LEU A 272 8.76 -11.28 -6.94
C LEU A 272 9.37 -12.68 -7.05
N ALA A 273 10.70 -12.78 -7.20
CA ALA A 273 11.41 -14.05 -7.19
C ALA A 273 11.23 -14.77 -5.84
N TRP A 274 11.40 -14.06 -4.73
CA TRP A 274 11.27 -14.60 -3.39
C TRP A 274 9.84 -15.05 -3.09
N ASP A 275 8.83 -14.25 -3.44
CA ASP A 275 7.42 -14.63 -3.31
C ASP A 275 7.07 -15.86 -4.16
N ALA A 276 7.53 -15.88 -5.42
CA ALA A 276 7.33 -17.02 -6.31
C ALA A 276 7.92 -18.30 -5.73
N LEU A 277 9.13 -18.21 -5.19
CA LEU A 277 9.86 -19.34 -4.64
C LEU A 277 9.26 -19.82 -3.32
N VAL A 278 9.17 -18.95 -2.31
CA VAL A 278 8.82 -19.36 -0.93
C VAL A 278 7.32 -19.55 -0.72
N ASN A 279 6.49 -18.67 -1.29
CA ASN A 279 5.05 -18.64 -0.99
C ASN A 279 4.21 -19.42 -2.00
N ARG A 280 4.69 -19.53 -3.25
CA ARG A 280 3.89 -20.09 -4.36
C ARG A 280 4.42 -21.41 -4.89
N SER A 281 5.66 -21.79 -4.57
CA SER A 281 6.26 -23.04 -5.02
C SER A 281 6.39 -24.08 -3.91
N VAL A 282 6.67 -25.33 -4.29
CA VAL A 282 7.02 -26.41 -3.36
C VAL A 282 8.49 -26.39 -2.91
N ILE A 283 9.29 -25.48 -3.47
CA ILE A 283 10.71 -25.31 -3.15
C ILE A 283 10.84 -24.34 -1.97
N LYS A 284 11.59 -24.74 -0.96
CA LYS A 284 11.89 -23.97 0.24
C LYS A 284 13.35 -24.19 0.62
N GLU A 285 13.85 -23.25 1.41
CA GLU A 285 15.14 -23.42 2.07
C GLU A 285 15.14 -24.73 2.87
N GLY A 286 16.19 -25.54 2.68
CA GLY A 286 16.34 -26.86 3.31
C GLY A 286 15.67 -28.04 2.59
N ASN A 287 14.76 -27.81 1.63
CA ASN A 287 14.12 -28.91 0.86
C ASN A 287 14.48 -28.95 -0.63
N ALA A 288 15.25 -27.97 -1.11
CA ALA A 288 15.60 -27.86 -2.53
C ALA A 288 16.62 -28.91 -2.99
N LYS A 289 17.42 -29.48 -2.06
CA LYS A 289 18.43 -30.48 -2.39
C LYS A 289 17.81 -31.70 -3.09
N GLY A 290 18.32 -32.00 -4.28
CA GLY A 290 17.85 -33.11 -5.12
C GLY A 290 16.57 -32.81 -5.91
N LYS A 291 15.97 -31.63 -5.75
CA LYS A 291 14.84 -31.21 -6.57
C LYS A 291 15.29 -30.60 -7.88
N ARG A 292 14.56 -30.90 -8.95
CA ARG A 292 14.80 -30.36 -10.30
C ARG A 292 13.86 -29.20 -10.55
N VAL A 293 14.42 -28.04 -10.87
CA VAL A 293 13.66 -26.81 -11.09
C VAL A 293 13.91 -26.31 -12.51
N LEU A 294 12.83 -26.08 -13.24
CA LEU A 294 12.87 -25.43 -14.55
C LEU A 294 12.56 -23.94 -14.41
N ILE A 295 13.39 -23.08 -14.97
CA ILE A 295 13.15 -21.64 -15.07
C ILE A 295 13.02 -21.28 -16.55
N TYR A 296 11.79 -21.04 -16.98
CA TYR A 296 11.50 -20.53 -18.32
C TYR A 296 11.66 -19.00 -18.33
N GLY A 297 12.58 -18.51 -19.17
CA GLY A 297 13.00 -17.10 -19.16
C GLY A 297 14.12 -16.83 -18.16
N GLY A 298 15.10 -17.74 -18.04
CA GLY A 298 16.19 -17.60 -17.06
C GLY A 298 16.98 -16.29 -17.17
N SER A 299 17.08 -15.70 -18.36
CA SER A 299 17.76 -14.41 -18.60
C SER A 299 16.96 -13.18 -18.15
N THR A 300 15.70 -13.32 -17.74
CA THR A 300 14.93 -12.20 -17.18
C THR A 300 15.50 -11.78 -15.80
N PRO A 301 15.26 -10.54 -15.33
CA PRO A 301 15.67 -10.12 -13.98
C PRO A 301 15.23 -11.09 -12.87
N ILE A 302 13.98 -11.56 -12.94
CA ILE A 302 13.41 -12.50 -11.97
C ILE A 302 14.06 -13.88 -12.14
N GLY A 303 14.26 -14.34 -13.39
CA GLY A 303 14.91 -15.61 -13.70
C GLY A 303 16.36 -15.70 -13.22
N CYS A 304 17.12 -14.60 -13.33
CA CYS A 304 18.49 -14.50 -12.85
C CYS A 304 18.57 -14.67 -11.33
N ILE A 305 17.64 -14.06 -10.59
CA ILE A 305 17.57 -14.18 -9.13
C ILE A 305 17.09 -15.58 -8.72
N LEU A 306 16.04 -16.12 -9.36
CA LEU A 306 15.54 -17.48 -9.08
C LEU A 306 16.61 -18.55 -9.31
N THR A 307 17.40 -18.44 -10.39
CA THR A 307 18.48 -19.37 -10.71
C THR A 307 19.47 -19.46 -9.55
N GLN A 308 19.92 -18.31 -9.07
CA GLN A 308 20.89 -18.23 -7.98
C GLN A 308 20.31 -18.72 -6.65
N LEU A 309 19.07 -18.32 -6.31
CA LEU A 309 18.44 -18.74 -5.04
C LEU A 309 18.20 -20.26 -4.99
N VAL A 310 17.68 -20.85 -6.07
CA VAL A 310 17.46 -22.30 -6.13
C VAL A 310 18.79 -23.05 -6.05
N LYS A 311 19.83 -22.54 -6.74
CA LYS A 311 21.16 -23.14 -6.70
C LYS A 311 21.79 -23.05 -5.31
N LEU A 312 21.66 -21.90 -4.65
CA LEU A 312 22.12 -21.67 -3.28
C LEU A 312 21.50 -22.66 -2.29
N TRP A 313 20.23 -23.02 -2.48
CA TRP A 313 19.54 -24.01 -1.65
C TRP A 313 19.83 -25.48 -2.04
N GLY A 314 20.68 -25.70 -3.04
CA GLY A 314 21.13 -27.03 -3.48
C GLY A 314 20.22 -27.70 -4.52
N GLY A 315 19.31 -26.96 -5.13
CA GLY A 315 18.47 -27.45 -6.24
C GLY A 315 19.26 -27.63 -7.53
N TYR A 316 18.77 -28.53 -8.39
CA TYR A 316 19.27 -28.72 -9.75
C TYR A 316 18.50 -27.79 -10.70
N VAL A 317 19.19 -26.82 -11.30
CA VAL A 317 18.56 -25.73 -12.05
C VAL A 317 18.71 -25.95 -13.55
N VAL A 318 17.57 -26.05 -14.24
CA VAL A 318 17.48 -26.03 -15.69
C VAL A 318 16.87 -24.71 -16.13
N THR A 319 17.52 -23.98 -17.03
CA THR A 319 17.02 -22.70 -17.53
C THR A 319 16.75 -22.80 -19.02
N ILE A 320 15.57 -22.37 -19.45
CA ILE A 320 15.24 -22.17 -20.87
C ILE A 320 15.43 -20.68 -21.19
N CYS A 321 16.34 -20.36 -22.10
CA CYS A 321 16.74 -19.00 -22.44
C CYS A 321 17.03 -18.86 -23.94
N ARG A 322 17.30 -17.64 -24.42
CA ARG A 322 17.64 -17.39 -25.83
C ARG A 322 19.13 -17.54 -26.14
N ILE A 323 19.46 -17.51 -27.43
CA ILE A 323 20.85 -17.57 -27.92
C ILE A 323 21.67 -16.45 -27.27
N GLY A 324 22.91 -16.77 -26.86
CA GLY A 324 23.85 -15.81 -26.26
C GLY A 324 23.76 -15.67 -24.74
N THR A 325 22.73 -16.23 -24.10
CA THR A 325 22.54 -16.13 -22.64
C THR A 325 23.26 -17.22 -21.84
N GLU A 326 23.71 -18.30 -22.50
CA GLU A 326 24.30 -19.48 -21.86
C GLU A 326 25.50 -19.16 -20.94
N PRO A 327 26.47 -18.32 -21.32
CA PRO A 327 27.60 -18.01 -20.44
C PRO A 327 27.16 -17.35 -19.13
N VAL A 328 26.20 -16.43 -19.21
CA VAL A 328 25.65 -15.72 -18.04
C VAL A 328 24.90 -16.71 -17.15
N MET A 329 24.00 -17.52 -17.72
CA MET A 329 23.21 -18.47 -16.92
C MET A 329 24.08 -19.53 -16.23
N LYS A 330 25.14 -20.01 -16.88
CA LYS A 330 26.12 -20.90 -16.24
C LYS A 330 26.86 -20.21 -15.11
N ALA A 331 27.27 -18.95 -15.28
CA ALA A 331 27.93 -18.17 -14.23
C ALA A 331 27.00 -17.95 -13.01
N LEU A 332 25.70 -17.79 -13.25
CA LEU A 332 24.68 -17.69 -12.20
C LEU A 332 24.32 -19.04 -11.54
N GLY A 333 24.91 -20.14 -11.99
CA GLY A 333 24.78 -21.46 -11.37
C GLY A 333 23.74 -22.39 -11.99
N ALA A 334 23.24 -22.10 -13.20
CA ALA A 334 22.41 -23.05 -13.94
C ALA A 334 23.20 -24.32 -14.27
N ASP A 335 22.66 -25.49 -13.92
CA ASP A 335 23.27 -26.79 -14.22
C ASP A 335 23.13 -27.15 -15.71
N LYS A 336 21.99 -26.78 -16.29
CA LYS A 336 21.70 -26.99 -17.71
C LYS A 336 21.01 -25.76 -18.28
N VAL A 337 21.52 -25.29 -19.42
CA VAL A 337 20.89 -24.23 -20.21
C VAL A 337 20.35 -24.85 -21.48
N ILE A 338 19.05 -24.63 -21.74
CA ILE A 338 18.37 -25.01 -22.97
C ILE A 338 18.15 -23.72 -23.77
N ILE A 339 18.68 -23.69 -24.99
CA ILE A 339 18.54 -22.54 -25.87
C ILE A 339 17.24 -22.72 -26.68
N ILE A 340 16.33 -21.75 -26.57
CA ILE A 340 15.14 -21.66 -27.41
C ILE A 340 15.59 -21.34 -28.83
N ASN A 341 15.66 -22.37 -29.68
CA ASN A 341 15.52 -22.20 -31.11
C ASN A 341 14.05 -22.45 -31.46
N GLU A 342 13.54 -21.85 -32.52
CA GLU A 342 12.13 -21.97 -32.96
C GLU A 342 11.68 -23.42 -33.27
N ILE A 343 12.59 -24.40 -33.17
CA ILE A 343 12.36 -25.81 -33.41
C ILE A 343 12.16 -26.55 -32.06
N ASP A 344 10.88 -26.82 -31.76
CA ASP A 344 10.32 -27.76 -30.78
C ASP A 344 10.96 -27.83 -29.38
N ILE A 345 10.67 -26.84 -28.54
CA ILE A 345 10.88 -26.89 -27.06
C ILE A 345 10.32 -28.20 -26.47
N GLU A 346 9.20 -28.71 -26.99
CA GLU A 346 8.60 -29.98 -26.55
C GLU A 346 9.56 -31.16 -26.71
N LYS A 347 10.24 -31.27 -27.86
CA LYS A 347 11.20 -32.36 -28.13
C LYS A 347 12.38 -32.30 -27.18
N GLU A 348 12.91 -31.11 -26.91
CA GLU A 348 14.01 -30.97 -25.95
C GLU A 348 13.55 -31.30 -24.53
N LEU A 349 12.34 -30.88 -24.14
CA LEU A 349 11.77 -31.21 -22.83
C LEU A 349 11.48 -32.71 -22.67
N GLU A 350 11.17 -33.44 -23.74
CA GLU A 350 11.01 -34.91 -23.73
C GLU A 350 12.32 -35.65 -23.42
N LEU A 351 13.48 -35.04 -23.70
CA LEU A 351 14.79 -35.61 -23.39
C LEU A 351 15.18 -35.46 -21.91
N HIS A 352 14.32 -34.85 -21.08
CA HIS A 352 14.61 -34.50 -19.70
C HIS A 352 13.61 -35.10 -18.72
N ASP A 353 14.11 -35.43 -17.52
CA ASP A 353 13.25 -35.82 -16.41
C ASP A 353 12.32 -34.68 -16.01
N LYS A 354 11.17 -35.07 -15.45
CA LYS A 354 10.18 -34.15 -14.91
C LYS A 354 10.74 -33.27 -13.79
N TYR A 355 10.07 -32.14 -13.57
CA TYR A 355 10.48 -31.11 -12.63
C TYR A 355 9.59 -31.07 -11.39
N ASP A 356 10.19 -30.76 -10.25
CA ASP A 356 9.48 -30.47 -8.99
C ASP A 356 8.84 -29.09 -9.00
N ALA A 357 9.46 -28.12 -9.67
CA ALA A 357 8.90 -26.79 -9.85
C ALA A 357 9.26 -26.23 -11.22
N ILE A 358 8.31 -25.50 -11.80
CA ILE A 358 8.51 -24.74 -13.03
C ILE A 358 8.16 -23.29 -12.75
N PHE A 359 9.11 -22.39 -12.99
CA PHE A 359 8.92 -20.95 -12.92
C PHE A 359 8.81 -20.38 -14.33
N TYR A 360 7.74 -19.64 -14.60
CA TYR A 360 7.54 -18.96 -15.87
C TYR A 360 7.70 -17.45 -15.68
N THR A 361 8.76 -16.90 -16.26
CA THR A 361 9.17 -15.50 -16.08
C THR A 361 9.18 -14.68 -17.36
N ASP A 362 9.10 -15.33 -18.52
CA ASP A 362 9.07 -14.66 -19.83
C ASP A 362 7.74 -13.92 -20.04
N ASN A 363 7.78 -12.80 -20.77
CA ASN A 363 6.59 -12.02 -21.12
C ASN A 363 5.90 -12.52 -22.39
N GLN A 364 6.53 -13.41 -23.15
CA GLN A 364 5.91 -13.98 -24.36
C GLN A 364 4.79 -14.96 -24.02
N SER A 365 3.83 -15.11 -24.93
CA SER A 365 2.75 -16.08 -24.78
C SER A 365 3.26 -17.49 -25.07
N PHE A 366 3.46 -18.30 -24.03
CA PHE A 366 3.70 -19.73 -24.16
C PHE A 366 2.49 -20.52 -23.67
N GLN A 367 2.26 -21.69 -24.27
CA GLN A 367 1.17 -22.56 -23.87
C GLN A 367 1.50 -23.24 -22.53
N GLU A 368 0.95 -22.71 -21.44
CA GLU A 368 1.15 -23.19 -20.06
C GLU A 368 0.92 -24.71 -19.91
N HIS A 369 -0.03 -25.27 -20.67
CA HIS A 369 -0.35 -26.68 -20.61
C HIS A 369 0.81 -27.58 -21.06
N ILE A 370 1.70 -27.10 -21.93
CA ILE A 370 2.89 -27.83 -22.38
C ILE A 370 3.84 -28.01 -21.19
N LEU A 371 4.22 -26.91 -20.52
CA LEU A 371 5.12 -26.96 -19.36
C LEU A 371 4.55 -27.83 -18.25
N LYS A 372 3.24 -27.75 -18.00
CA LYS A 372 2.58 -28.55 -16.97
C LYS A 372 2.67 -30.07 -17.19
N ARG A 373 2.84 -30.55 -18.43
CA ARG A 373 3.02 -31.99 -18.70
C ARG A 373 4.33 -32.54 -18.13
N TYR A 374 5.33 -31.68 -17.97
CA TYR A 374 6.66 -32.02 -17.45
C TYR A 374 6.78 -31.79 -15.93
N LEU A 375 5.68 -31.52 -15.23
CA LEU A 375 5.65 -31.49 -13.76
C LEU A 375 5.47 -32.89 -13.19
N LEU A 376 6.09 -33.10 -12.02
CA LEU A 376 5.75 -34.22 -11.15
C LEU A 376 4.33 -34.05 -10.56
N PRO A 377 3.64 -35.13 -10.13
CA PRO A 377 2.27 -35.08 -9.61
C PRO A 377 2.03 -34.11 -8.43
N HIS A 378 3.10 -33.77 -7.69
CA HIS A 378 3.08 -32.80 -6.60
C HIS A 378 3.96 -31.58 -6.87
N GLY A 379 4.33 -31.36 -8.13
CA GLY A 379 5.13 -30.23 -8.54
C GLY A 379 4.32 -28.93 -8.64
N SER A 380 4.99 -27.80 -8.50
CA SER A 380 4.36 -26.47 -8.59
C SER A 380 4.70 -25.77 -9.90
N TYR A 381 3.69 -25.24 -10.58
CA TYR A 381 3.86 -24.25 -11.65
C TYR A 381 3.62 -22.85 -11.11
N VAL A 382 4.57 -21.93 -11.28
CA VAL A 382 4.46 -20.54 -10.80
C VAL A 382 4.79 -19.57 -11.92
N SER A 383 3.82 -18.77 -12.34
CA SER A 383 4.03 -17.66 -13.27
C SER A 383 4.25 -16.35 -12.52
N THR A 384 5.27 -15.57 -12.92
CA THR A 384 5.56 -14.23 -12.38
C THR A 384 5.06 -13.11 -13.29
N ILE A 385 4.44 -13.45 -14.43
CA ILE A 385 3.84 -12.45 -15.31
C ILE A 385 2.73 -11.71 -14.56
N PRO A 386 2.62 -10.37 -14.69
CA PRO A 386 1.48 -9.64 -14.19
C PRO A 386 0.17 -10.16 -14.80
N GLU A 387 -0.68 -10.73 -13.94
CA GLU A 387 -2.02 -11.19 -14.31
C GLU A 387 -2.88 -10.02 -14.80
N GLN A 388 -3.74 -10.27 -15.80
CA GLN A 388 -4.69 -9.25 -16.26
C GLN A 388 -5.68 -8.92 -15.14
N LEU A 389 -5.63 -7.67 -14.68
CA LEU A 389 -6.50 -7.21 -13.61
C LEU A 389 -7.91 -6.99 -14.15
N ARG A 390 -8.83 -7.90 -13.81
CA ARG A 390 -10.25 -7.77 -14.19
C ARG A 390 -10.85 -6.43 -13.81
N SER A 391 -10.36 -5.79 -12.74
CA SER A 391 -10.80 -4.46 -12.31
C SER A 391 -10.66 -3.40 -13.40
N ASP A 392 -9.62 -3.49 -14.24
CA ASP A 392 -9.35 -2.48 -15.26
C ASP A 392 -10.25 -2.63 -16.49
N SER A 393 -10.83 -3.82 -16.71
CA SER A 393 -11.80 -4.10 -17.77
C SER A 393 -13.26 -3.99 -17.33
N LEU A 394 -13.53 -3.71 -16.04
CA LEU A 394 -14.90 -3.50 -15.58
C LEU A 394 -15.45 -2.19 -16.16
N GLY A 395 -16.57 -2.28 -16.87
CA GLY A 395 -17.35 -1.11 -17.30
C GLY A 395 -17.86 -0.29 -16.10
N PHE A 396 -18.45 0.87 -16.36
CA PHE A 396 -18.83 1.84 -15.33
C PHE A 396 -19.66 1.25 -14.17
N ILE A 397 -20.67 0.44 -14.47
CA ILE A 397 -21.59 -0.14 -13.45
C ILE A 397 -20.84 -1.13 -12.55
N CYS A 398 -20.26 -2.19 -13.14
CA CYS A 398 -19.51 -3.20 -12.39
C CYS A 398 -18.29 -2.60 -11.68
N GLY A 399 -17.62 -1.63 -12.30
CA GLY A 399 -16.50 -0.90 -11.73
C GLY A 399 -16.90 -0.07 -10.51
N SER A 400 -18.09 0.55 -10.50
CA SER A 400 -18.62 1.29 -9.36
C SER A 400 -18.95 0.38 -8.18
N ILE A 401 -19.54 -0.79 -8.44
CA ILE A 401 -19.79 -1.81 -7.41
C ILE A 401 -18.45 -2.29 -6.83
N PHE A 402 -17.50 -2.64 -7.70
CA PHE A 402 -16.16 -3.06 -7.29
C PHE A 402 -15.45 -1.99 -6.43
N ALA A 403 -15.51 -0.71 -6.84
CA ALA A 403 -14.98 0.41 -6.08
C ALA A 403 -15.64 0.53 -4.70
N GLY A 404 -16.96 0.33 -4.62
CA GLY A 404 -17.69 0.27 -3.35
C GLY A 404 -17.16 -0.83 -2.43
N CYS A 405 -17.00 -2.06 -2.95
CA CYS A 405 -16.45 -3.17 -2.19
C CYS A 405 -15.01 -2.91 -1.70
N VAL A 406 -14.15 -2.33 -2.55
CA VAL A 406 -12.78 -1.95 -2.16
C VAL A 406 -12.83 -0.92 -1.03
N ARG A 407 -13.66 0.12 -1.12
CA ARG A 407 -13.80 1.15 -0.07
C ARG A 407 -14.29 0.57 1.25
N ILE A 408 -15.27 -0.34 1.22
CA ILE A 408 -15.74 -1.03 2.43
C ILE A 408 -14.60 -1.82 3.06
N LYS A 409 -13.82 -2.56 2.26
CA LYS A 409 -12.69 -3.33 2.76
C LYS A 409 -11.57 -2.43 3.31
N LEU A 410 -11.29 -1.29 2.68
CA LEU A 410 -10.35 -0.30 3.20
C LEU A 410 -10.83 0.32 4.52
N LEU A 411 -12.12 0.60 4.65
CA LEU A 411 -12.72 1.09 5.89
C LEU A 411 -12.58 0.06 7.01
N VAL A 412 -12.87 -1.21 6.73
CA VAL A 412 -12.66 -2.32 7.67
C VAL A 412 -11.18 -2.40 8.06
N GLN A 413 -10.26 -2.34 7.08
CA GLN A 413 -8.82 -2.36 7.36
C GLN A 413 -8.38 -1.20 8.26
N TYR A 414 -8.89 0.01 7.98
CA TYR A 414 -8.64 1.19 8.81
C TYR A 414 -9.15 1.00 10.24
N MET A 415 -10.36 0.46 10.42
CA MET A 415 -10.94 0.20 11.75
C MET A 415 -10.12 -0.81 12.57
N PHE A 416 -9.50 -1.80 11.92
CA PHE A 416 -8.69 -2.83 12.57
C PHE A 416 -7.18 -2.55 12.53
N GLY A 417 -6.75 -1.39 12.04
CA GLY A 417 -5.34 -0.99 12.02
C GLY A 417 -4.45 -1.75 11.02
N PHE A 418 -5.03 -2.35 9.96
CA PHE A 418 -4.25 -3.04 8.93
C PHE A 418 -3.59 -2.05 7.95
N ASN A 419 -2.33 -2.31 7.59
CA ASN A 419 -1.57 -1.47 6.68
C ASN A 419 -2.05 -1.57 5.23
N MET A 420 -2.44 -0.43 4.64
CA MET A 420 -2.93 -0.36 3.24
C MET A 420 -1.87 -0.76 2.21
N HIS A 421 -0.59 -0.64 2.56
CA HIS A 421 0.55 -1.00 1.70
C HIS A 421 0.72 -2.51 1.48
N GLN A 422 0.07 -3.35 2.30
CA GLN A 422 0.06 -4.80 2.11
C GLN A 422 -1.03 -5.28 1.13
N TRP A 423 -1.66 -4.37 0.38
CA TRP A 423 -2.73 -4.75 -0.52
C TRP A 423 -2.23 -5.43 -1.80
N LYS A 424 -2.66 -6.68 -2.00
CA LYS A 424 -2.37 -7.51 -3.19
C LYS A 424 -0.88 -7.57 -3.51
N GLU A 425 -0.45 -6.92 -4.59
CA GLU A 425 0.95 -6.87 -5.03
C GLU A 425 1.85 -6.27 -3.96
N GLY A 426 1.34 -5.35 -3.14
CA GLY A 426 2.09 -4.80 -2.01
C GLY A 426 2.44 -5.84 -0.93
N ALA A 427 1.67 -6.93 -0.79
CA ALA A 427 2.04 -8.02 0.11
C ALA A 427 3.28 -8.81 -0.37
N LYS A 428 3.55 -8.80 -1.68
CA LYS A 428 4.73 -9.44 -2.27
C LYS A 428 5.98 -8.61 -2.02
N LEU A 429 5.83 -7.29 -1.90
CA LEU A 429 6.92 -6.33 -1.67
C LEU A 429 7.18 -6.19 -0.16
N ASN A 430 7.90 -7.17 0.37
CA ASN A 430 8.20 -7.24 1.80
C ASN A 430 9.65 -6.82 2.08
N VAL A 431 9.84 -5.91 3.03
CA VAL A 431 11.17 -5.46 3.48
C VAL A 431 12.01 -6.61 4.05
N ALA A 432 11.39 -7.65 4.60
CA ALA A 432 12.12 -8.85 5.02
C ALA A 432 12.85 -9.53 3.85
N TYR A 433 12.22 -9.56 2.66
CA TYR A 433 12.86 -10.12 1.46
C TYR A 433 14.00 -9.22 0.99
N LEU A 434 13.81 -7.89 1.04
CA LEU A 434 14.88 -6.94 0.71
C LEU A 434 16.10 -7.10 1.61
N ARG A 435 15.90 -7.28 2.93
CA ARG A 435 16.99 -7.53 3.87
C ARG A 435 17.72 -8.84 3.57
N ALA A 436 16.98 -9.92 3.32
CA ALA A 436 17.60 -11.19 2.96
C ALA A 436 18.40 -11.11 1.65
N LEU A 437 17.85 -10.45 0.62
CA LEU A 437 18.57 -10.21 -0.63
C LEU A 437 19.83 -9.37 -0.41
N CYS A 438 19.76 -8.34 0.45
CA CYS A 438 20.90 -7.53 0.83
C CYS A 438 22.01 -8.37 1.46
N GLU A 439 21.66 -9.20 2.45
CA GLU A 439 22.59 -10.09 3.15
C GLU A 439 23.25 -11.08 2.18
N LEU A 440 22.48 -11.68 1.27
CA LEU A 440 23.01 -12.60 0.26
C LEU A 440 23.96 -11.92 -0.73
N THR A 441 23.66 -10.68 -1.12
CA THR A 441 24.51 -9.91 -2.03
C THR A 441 25.78 -9.41 -1.35
N ASP A 442 25.72 -8.97 -0.09
CA ASP A 442 26.90 -8.61 0.69
C ASP A 442 27.78 -9.84 1.01
N ALA A 443 27.18 -11.02 1.14
CA ALA A 443 27.89 -12.30 1.29
C ALA A 443 28.44 -12.86 -0.04
N TYR A 444 28.28 -12.16 -1.17
CA TYR A 444 28.65 -12.61 -2.51
C TYR A 444 28.00 -13.93 -2.95
N GLN A 445 26.87 -14.29 -2.35
CA GLN A 445 26.07 -15.48 -2.72
C GLN A 445 25.03 -15.16 -3.80
N LEU A 446 24.69 -13.88 -3.97
CA LEU A 446 23.76 -13.39 -4.99
C LEU A 446 24.40 -12.24 -5.77
N GLN A 447 24.60 -12.44 -7.06
CA GLN A 447 25.10 -11.45 -8.01
C GLN A 447 23.94 -10.68 -8.66
N THR A 448 24.12 -9.37 -8.79
CA THR A 448 23.22 -8.47 -9.53
C THR A 448 23.52 -8.53 -11.02
N VAL A 449 22.49 -8.58 -11.86
CA VAL A 449 22.63 -8.62 -13.33
C VAL A 449 21.99 -7.38 -13.92
N VAL A 450 22.84 -6.41 -14.30
CA VAL A 450 22.44 -5.19 -14.99
C VAL A 450 22.92 -5.29 -16.44
N ASP A 451 21.98 -5.20 -17.38
CA ASP A 451 22.29 -5.26 -18.81
C ASP A 451 22.80 -3.90 -19.30
N ARG A 452 21.96 -2.87 -19.07
CA ARG A 452 22.19 -1.53 -19.60
C ARG A 452 21.72 -0.46 -18.63
N VAL A 453 22.47 0.62 -18.63
CA VAL A 453 22.18 1.84 -17.88
C VAL A 453 21.89 2.96 -18.87
N TYR A 454 20.78 3.64 -18.67
CA TYR A 454 20.34 4.77 -19.47
C TYR A 454 20.21 6.02 -18.60
N ALA A 455 20.39 7.17 -19.24
CA ALA A 455 20.02 8.45 -18.66
C ALA A 455 18.52 8.73 -18.92
N PRO A 456 17.87 9.62 -18.14
CA PRO A 456 16.42 9.81 -18.20
C PRO A 456 15.91 10.29 -19.55
N TYR A 457 16.72 11.06 -20.29
CA TYR A 457 16.40 11.55 -21.63
C TYR A 457 16.35 10.44 -22.71
N ASN A 458 16.92 9.26 -22.42
CA ASN A 458 16.92 8.10 -23.32
C ASN A 458 15.81 7.08 -22.98
N ILE A 459 14.75 7.50 -22.29
CA ILE A 459 13.71 6.59 -21.80
C ILE A 459 13.07 5.72 -22.89
N GLU A 460 12.86 6.26 -24.09
CA GLU A 460 12.29 5.49 -25.21
C GLU A 460 13.15 4.27 -25.55
N ARG A 461 14.48 4.46 -25.64
CA ARG A 461 15.43 3.36 -25.90
C ARG A 461 15.47 2.36 -24.73
N ALA A 462 15.33 2.84 -23.50
CA ALA A 462 15.27 1.97 -22.33
C ALA A 462 13.99 1.11 -22.33
N LEU A 463 12.84 1.67 -22.70
CA LEU A 463 11.57 0.94 -22.83
C LEU A 463 11.63 -0.11 -23.94
N LEU A 464 12.21 0.22 -25.09
CA LEU A 464 12.44 -0.74 -26.16
C LEU A 464 13.39 -1.87 -25.73
N HIS A 465 14.42 -1.55 -24.95
CA HIS A 465 15.35 -2.53 -24.41
C HIS A 465 14.67 -3.52 -23.44
N VAL A 466 13.79 -3.05 -22.56
CA VAL A 466 13.01 -3.93 -21.66
C VAL A 466 12.09 -4.88 -22.41
N LEU A 467 11.62 -4.48 -23.60
CA LEU A 467 10.80 -5.32 -24.48
C LEU A 467 11.64 -6.20 -25.41
N ASP A 468 12.94 -5.94 -25.53
CA ASP A 468 13.85 -6.77 -26.32
C ASP A 468 13.99 -8.12 -25.62
N PRO A 469 13.57 -9.20 -26.26
CA PRO A 469 13.60 -10.50 -25.62
C PRO A 469 15.02 -11.08 -25.50
N ASN A 470 16.03 -10.45 -26.12
CA ASN A 470 17.43 -10.81 -25.96
C ASN A 470 18.11 -10.07 -24.79
N SER A 471 17.39 -9.17 -24.10
CA SER A 471 17.92 -8.51 -22.90
C SER A 471 18.21 -9.51 -21.78
N ILE A 472 19.27 -9.25 -21.02
CA ILE A 472 19.79 -10.13 -19.96
C ILE A 472 19.86 -9.36 -18.64
N GLY A 473 18.92 -9.64 -17.74
CA GLY A 473 18.81 -8.95 -16.46
C GLY A 473 18.13 -7.59 -16.57
N SER A 474 18.52 -6.66 -15.71
CA SER A 474 17.78 -5.41 -15.48
C SER A 474 18.24 -4.25 -16.35
N THR A 475 17.27 -3.41 -16.74
CA THR A 475 17.51 -2.11 -17.36
C THR A 475 17.38 -1.01 -16.30
N ILE A 476 18.38 -0.14 -16.20
CA ILE A 476 18.45 0.88 -15.15
C ILE A 476 18.39 2.29 -15.74
N ILE A 477 17.67 3.18 -15.07
CA ILE A 477 17.72 4.62 -15.26
C ILE A 477 18.53 5.24 -14.12
N THR A 478 19.49 6.11 -14.44
CA THR A 478 20.28 6.85 -13.45
C THR A 478 19.87 8.31 -13.39
N PHE A 479 19.77 8.84 -12.16
CA PHE A 479 19.55 10.26 -11.90
C PHE A 479 20.85 10.80 -11.29
N GLN A 480 21.45 11.79 -11.93
CA GLN A 480 22.76 12.34 -11.54
C GLN A 480 22.66 13.17 -10.26
#